data_AF-A0A1V1NQE3-F1
#
_entry.id   AF-A0A1V1NQE3-F1
#
_cell.length_a   1.000
_cell.length_b   1.000
_cell.length_c   1.000
_cell.angle_alpha   90.00
_cell.angle_beta   90.00
_cell.angle_gamma   90.00
#
_symmetry.space_group_name_H-M   'P 1'
#
loop_
_entity.id
_entity.type
_entity.pdbx_description
1 polymer ?
#
loop_
_entity_poly.entity_id
_entity_poly.type
_entity_poly.pdbx_seq_one_letter_code
_entity_poly.pdbx_strand_id
1 'polypeptide(L)'
;MKTKNIKLQISKQTTQTLKTQFTTLVNAIETQKYALHSDIQPLTQTLTEVVNNNSQLSELLKTTNDSGEFFVVTLQHHDPEILNLPWGMAVDKNSNKQLIDIQQIYLTKGLLSETGEAYPDISTELAALPLKILVMVSSPEDATYKNRLSF
;
A
#
# COMPACT_ATOMS: atom_id res chain seq x y z
N MET A 1 2.01 15.67 -14.59
CA MET A 1 2.29 14.57 -13.63
C MET A 1 3.32 13.66 -14.27
N LYS A 2 4.49 13.46 -13.63
CA LYS A 2 5.60 12.66 -14.19
C LYS A 2 5.50 11.21 -13.68
N THR A 3 5.72 10.22 -14.53
CA THR A 3 5.70 8.81 -14.12
C THR A 3 7.13 8.28 -13.96
N LYS A 4 7.37 7.53 -12.88
CA LYS A 4 8.66 6.92 -12.56
C LYS A 4 8.46 5.47 -12.16
N ASN A 5 9.17 4.57 -12.85
CA ASN A 5 9.19 3.15 -12.54
C ASN A 5 10.41 2.87 -11.66
N ILE A 6 10.18 2.33 -10.46
CA ILE A 6 11.23 2.08 -9.48
C ILE A 6 11.24 0.60 -9.13
N LYS A 7 12.34 -0.07 -9.45
CA LYS A 7 12.55 -1.47 -9.06
C LYS A 7 12.95 -1.53 -7.58
N LEU A 8 12.16 -2.25 -6.80
CA LEU A 8 12.46 -2.54 -5.41
C LEU A 8 13.55 -3.61 -5.36
N GLN A 9 14.76 -3.22 -4.98
CA GLN A 9 15.86 -4.16 -4.75
C GLN A 9 15.86 -4.59 -3.28
N ILE A 10 15.16 -5.67 -2.98
CA ILE A 10 14.97 -6.19 -1.62
C ILE A 10 15.72 -7.52 -1.49
N SER A 11 16.48 -7.67 -0.41
CA SER A 11 17.17 -8.94 -0.13
C SER A 11 16.16 -10.05 0.18
N LYS A 12 16.51 -11.32 -0.11
CA LYS A 12 15.64 -12.47 0.23
C LYS A 12 15.29 -12.52 1.72
N GLN A 13 16.24 -12.17 2.59
CA GLN A 13 16.03 -12.11 4.04
C GLN A 13 14.99 -11.05 4.40
N THR A 14 15.15 -9.82 3.88
CA THR A 14 14.22 -8.72 4.13
C THR A 14 12.82 -9.04 3.60
N THR A 15 12.72 -9.67 2.42
CA THR A 15 11.45 -10.14 1.85
C THR A 15 10.73 -11.08 2.82
N GLN A 16 11.42 -12.07 3.38
CA GLN A 16 10.82 -13.01 4.32
C GLN A 16 10.38 -12.32 5.62
N THR A 17 11.19 -11.37 6.12
CA THR A 17 10.84 -10.57 7.30
C THR A 17 9.57 -9.77 7.07
N LEU A 18 9.48 -9.04 5.96
CA LEU A 18 8.31 -8.23 5.60
C LEU A 18 7.03 -9.07 5.52
N LYS A 19 7.09 -10.23 4.85
CA LYS A 19 5.94 -11.15 4.76
C LYS A 19 5.49 -11.63 6.14
N THR A 20 6.45 -12.02 6.98
CA THR A 20 6.15 -12.53 8.32
C THR A 20 5.53 -11.45 9.22
N GLN A 21 6.09 -10.24 9.19
CA GLN A 21 5.56 -9.09 9.94
C GLN A 21 4.15 -8.71 9.46
N PHE A 22 3.94 -8.70 8.13
CA PHE A 22 2.62 -8.39 7.57
C PHE A 22 1.58 -9.45 7.94
N THR A 23 1.90 -10.74 7.84
CA THR A 23 1.01 -11.81 8.30
C THR A 23 0.69 -11.69 9.78
N THR A 24 1.68 -11.33 10.62
CA THR A 24 1.47 -11.12 12.06
C THR A 24 0.50 -9.97 12.30
N LEU A 25 0.66 -8.85 11.59
CA LEU A 25 -0.24 -7.71 11.67
C LEU A 25 -1.66 -8.07 11.23
N VAL A 26 -1.82 -8.78 10.10
CA VAL A 26 -3.13 -9.24 9.61
C VAL A 26 -3.79 -10.14 10.64
N ASN A 27 -3.07 -11.11 11.20
CA ASN A 27 -3.60 -12.01 12.23
C ASN A 27 -4.02 -11.25 13.50
N ALA A 28 -3.27 -10.22 13.91
CA ALA A 28 -3.62 -9.37 15.04
C ALA A 28 -4.94 -8.62 14.77
N ILE A 29 -5.09 -8.03 13.57
CA ILE A 29 -6.32 -7.34 13.15
C ILE A 29 -7.49 -8.32 13.10
N GLU A 30 -7.31 -9.51 12.54
CA GLU A 30 -8.38 -10.51 12.44
C GLU A 30 -8.81 -11.04 13.82
N THR A 31 -7.87 -11.21 14.75
CA THR A 31 -8.15 -11.77 16.09
C THR A 31 -8.70 -10.72 17.05
N GLN A 32 -8.08 -9.53 17.11
CA GLN A 32 -8.39 -8.49 18.09
C GLN A 32 -9.35 -7.43 17.54
N LYS A 33 -9.65 -7.44 16.24
CA LYS A 33 -10.41 -6.42 15.49
C LYS A 33 -9.72 -5.05 15.38
N TYR A 34 -8.54 -4.90 15.95
CA TYR A 34 -7.69 -3.72 15.84
C TYR A 34 -6.21 -4.15 15.93
N ALA A 35 -5.30 -3.30 15.47
CA ALA A 35 -3.86 -3.50 15.64
C ALA A 35 -3.31 -2.51 16.66
N LEU A 36 -2.49 -2.99 17.59
CA LEU A 36 -1.75 -2.12 18.50
C LEU A 36 -0.53 -1.53 17.79
N HIS A 37 -0.03 -0.40 18.30
CA HIS A 37 1.21 0.18 17.79
C HIS A 37 2.38 -0.83 17.79
N SER A 38 2.45 -1.71 18.78
CA SER A 38 3.45 -2.80 18.86
C SER A 38 3.38 -3.78 17.70
N ASP A 39 2.20 -3.98 17.10
CA ASP A 39 2.00 -4.91 15.99
C ASP A 39 2.36 -4.25 14.65
N ILE A 40 2.19 -2.94 14.57
CA ILE A 40 2.36 -2.11 13.38
C ILE A 40 3.82 -1.65 13.21
N GLN A 41 4.47 -1.29 14.32
CA GLN A 41 5.80 -0.68 14.32
C GLN A 41 6.87 -1.53 13.62
N PRO A 42 6.99 -2.85 13.84
CA PRO A 42 8.05 -3.65 13.21
C PRO A 42 7.97 -3.61 11.69
N LEU A 43 6.75 -3.77 11.14
CA LEU A 43 6.52 -3.68 9.70
C LEU A 43 6.86 -2.28 9.17
N THR A 44 6.40 -1.25 9.87
CA THR A 44 6.65 0.15 9.49
C THR A 44 8.15 0.45 9.42
N GLN A 45 8.93 -0.04 10.38
CA GLN A 45 10.38 0.14 10.40
C GLN A 45 11.05 -0.55 9.22
N THR A 46 10.72 -1.82 8.96
CA THR A 46 11.32 -2.56 7.84
C THR A 46 10.93 -1.97 6.48
N LEU A 47 9.68 -1.50 6.31
CA LEU A 47 9.27 -0.77 5.11
C LEU A 47 10.05 0.55 4.94
N THR A 48 10.22 1.30 6.03
CA THR A 48 10.99 2.55 6.09
C THR A 48 12.44 2.32 5.67
N GLU A 49 13.08 1.25 6.16
CA GLU A 49 14.44 0.90 5.76
C GLU A 49 14.54 0.62 4.26
N VAL A 50 13.62 -0.18 3.71
CA VAL A 50 13.61 -0.49 2.27
C VAL A 50 13.46 0.77 1.42
N VAL A 51 12.53 1.65 1.79
CA VAL A 51 12.28 2.91 1.06
C VAL A 51 13.52 3.81 1.09
N ASN A 52 14.15 3.97 2.26
CA ASN A 52 15.26 4.88 2.44
C ASN A 52 16.60 4.36 1.90
N ASN A 53 16.74 3.04 1.75
CA ASN A 53 17.90 2.39 1.15
C ASN A 53 17.79 2.29 -0.38
N ASN A 54 16.59 2.45 -0.95
CA ASN A 54 16.42 2.54 -2.40
C ASN A 54 16.81 3.94 -2.88
N SER A 55 17.97 4.04 -3.54
CA SER A 55 18.55 5.32 -3.99
C SER A 55 17.61 6.09 -4.93
N GLN A 56 16.97 5.41 -5.88
CA GLN A 56 16.05 6.04 -6.84
C GLN A 56 14.83 6.63 -6.14
N LEU A 57 14.25 5.89 -5.19
CA LEU A 57 13.09 6.36 -4.44
C LEU A 57 13.46 7.50 -3.49
N SER A 58 14.59 7.39 -2.78
CA SER A 58 15.09 8.44 -1.89
C SER A 58 15.39 9.74 -2.64
N GLU A 59 15.93 9.68 -3.86
CA GLU A 59 16.20 10.86 -4.68
C GLU A 59 14.91 11.49 -5.21
N LEU A 60 13.94 10.66 -5.61
CA LEU A 60 12.61 11.13 -6.03
C LEU A 60 11.88 11.84 -4.89
N LEU A 61 11.89 11.25 -3.68
CA LEU A 61 11.29 11.84 -2.49
C LEU A 61 11.92 13.20 -2.15
N LYS A 62 13.25 13.28 -2.22
CA LYS A 62 13.97 14.55 -2.04
C LYS A 62 13.58 15.58 -3.10
N THR A 63 13.56 15.19 -4.37
CA THR A 63 13.15 16.08 -5.48
C THR A 63 11.74 16.60 -5.27
N THR A 64 10.84 15.73 -4.82
CA THR A 64 9.45 16.07 -4.53
C THR A 64 9.35 17.07 -3.39
N ASN A 65 10.15 16.90 -2.33
CA ASN A 65 10.21 17.83 -1.20
C ASN A 65 10.78 19.20 -1.60
N ASP A 66 11.82 19.22 -2.45
CA ASP A 66 12.52 20.46 -2.83
C ASP A 66 11.78 21.27 -3.91
N SER A 67 11.14 20.58 -4.86
CA SER A 67 10.51 21.21 -6.05
C SER A 67 8.98 21.26 -6.01
N GLY A 68 8.34 20.47 -5.14
CA GLY A 68 6.89 20.33 -5.12
C GLY A 68 6.30 19.62 -6.35
N GLU A 69 7.13 18.98 -7.17
CA GLU A 69 6.68 18.27 -8.38
C GLU A 69 5.82 17.04 -8.05
N PHE A 70 4.79 16.80 -8.86
CA PHE A 70 3.89 15.65 -8.72
C PHE A 70 4.37 14.43 -9.52
N PHE A 71 4.51 13.30 -8.83
CA PHE A 71 4.96 12.03 -9.39
C PHE A 71 3.97 10.88 -9.20
N VAL A 72 3.80 10.08 -10.25
CA VAL A 72 3.30 8.71 -10.15
C VAL A 72 4.51 7.79 -10.04
N VAL A 73 4.59 7.04 -8.95
CA VAL A 73 5.68 6.12 -8.69
C VAL A 73 5.16 4.70 -8.80
N THR A 74 5.59 3.99 -9.85
CA THR A 74 5.30 2.57 -10.03
C THR A 74 6.36 1.76 -9.32
N LEU A 75 6.01 1.18 -8.17
CA LEU A 75 6.87 0.23 -7.46
C LEU A 75 6.86 -1.10 -8.20
N GLN A 76 8.06 -1.58 -8.54
CA GLN A 76 8.24 -2.78 -9.34
C GLN A 76 8.97 -3.88 -8.58
N HIS A 77 8.44 -5.09 -8.65
CA HIS A 77 9.02 -6.26 -8.01
C HIS A 77 8.52 -7.54 -8.70
N HIS A 78 9.26 -8.65 -8.58
CA HIS A 78 8.85 -9.96 -9.13
C HIS A 78 7.82 -10.67 -8.24
N ASP A 79 7.83 -10.36 -6.95
CA ASP A 79 6.94 -10.96 -5.96
C ASP A 79 5.68 -10.10 -5.76
N PRO A 80 4.47 -10.61 -6.09
CA PRO A 80 3.23 -9.88 -5.93
C PRO A 80 2.87 -9.60 -4.46
N GLU A 81 3.28 -10.46 -3.51
CA GLU A 81 2.99 -10.25 -2.09
C GLU A 81 3.75 -9.03 -1.56
N ILE A 82 4.97 -8.81 -2.04
CA ILE A 82 5.76 -7.62 -1.71
C ILE A 82 5.10 -6.34 -2.23
N LEU A 83 4.55 -6.38 -3.45
CA LEU A 83 3.83 -5.23 -4.02
C LEU A 83 2.52 -4.92 -3.26
N ASN A 84 1.94 -5.91 -2.58
CA ASN A 84 0.71 -5.77 -1.81
C ASN A 84 0.90 -5.30 -0.37
N LEU A 85 2.15 -5.12 0.08
CA LEU A 85 2.45 -4.54 1.38
C LEU A 85 1.95 -3.08 1.48
N PRO A 86 1.65 -2.59 2.69
CA PRO A 86 1.15 -1.23 2.91
C PRO A 86 2.28 -0.19 2.83
N TRP A 87 2.90 -0.04 1.65
CA TRP A 87 4.02 0.87 1.41
C TRP A 87 3.76 2.32 1.83
N GLY A 88 2.50 2.75 1.84
CA GLY A 88 2.09 4.06 2.35
C GLY A 88 2.50 4.34 3.79
N MET A 89 2.71 3.31 4.62
CA MET A 89 3.12 3.44 6.02
C MET A 89 4.62 3.75 6.20
N ALA A 90 5.44 3.51 5.18
CA ALA A 90 6.87 3.77 5.25
C ALA A 90 7.14 5.27 5.47
N VAL A 91 8.16 5.59 6.27
CA VAL A 91 8.52 6.98 6.58
C VAL A 91 9.67 7.43 5.67
N ASP A 92 9.50 8.55 4.98
CA ASP A 92 10.58 9.19 4.24
C ASP A 92 11.51 9.92 5.22
N LYS A 93 12.81 9.63 5.16
CA LYS A 93 13.82 10.27 6.02
C LYS A 93 13.98 11.77 5.79
N ASN A 94 13.62 12.27 4.61
CA ASN A 94 13.85 13.67 4.24
C ASN A 94 12.74 14.58 4.80
N SER A 95 11.48 14.15 4.65
CA SER A 95 10.30 14.90 5.11
C SER A 95 9.79 14.48 6.49
N ASN A 96 10.27 13.34 7.01
CA ASN A 96 9.78 12.70 8.24
C ASN A 96 8.25 12.46 8.23
N LYS A 97 7.69 12.21 7.03
CA LYS A 97 6.28 11.91 6.80
C LYS A 97 6.13 10.49 6.30
N GLN A 98 4.97 9.89 6.56
CA GLN A 98 4.61 8.64 5.89
C GLN A 98 4.40 8.90 4.40
N LEU A 99 4.69 7.92 3.55
CA LEU A 99 4.54 8.07 2.11
C LEU A 99 3.09 8.42 1.72
N ILE A 100 2.09 7.94 2.47
CA ILE A 100 0.68 8.28 2.25
C ILE A 100 0.37 9.76 2.51
N ASP A 101 1.17 10.44 3.33
CA ASP A 101 0.99 11.85 3.68
C ASP A 101 1.74 12.81 2.72
N ILE A 102 2.50 12.26 1.77
CA ILE A 102 3.20 13.04 0.74
C ILE A 102 2.25 13.24 -0.45
N GLN A 103 1.52 14.36 -0.42
CA GLN A 103 0.47 14.69 -1.41
C GLN A 103 0.94 14.69 -2.86
N GLN A 104 2.22 14.91 -3.09
CA GLN A 104 2.83 14.99 -4.41
C GLN A 104 3.19 13.62 -4.99
N ILE A 105 3.01 12.53 -4.24
CA ILE A 105 3.35 11.17 -4.67
C ILE A 105 2.10 10.30 -4.74
N TYR A 106 1.92 9.64 -5.88
CA TYR A 106 0.93 8.59 -6.05
C TYR A 106 1.63 7.26 -6.31
N LEU A 107 1.46 6.30 -5.40
CA LEU A 107 2.06 4.97 -5.51
C LEU A 107 1.19 4.04 -6.36
N THR A 108 1.80 3.37 -7.33
CA THR A 108 1.19 2.30 -8.13
C THR A 108 2.07 1.05 -8.11
N LYS A 109 1.54 -0.08 -8.55
CA LYS A 109 2.22 -1.38 -8.52
C LYS A 109 2.50 -1.84 -9.95
N GLY A 110 3.66 -2.45 -10.16
CA GLY A 110 4.02 -3.06 -11.45
C GLY A 110 4.76 -4.37 -11.26
N LEU A 111 4.15 -5.49 -11.64
CA LEU A 111 4.80 -6.80 -11.59
C LEU A 111 5.89 -6.89 -12.67
N LEU A 112 7.03 -7.49 -12.32
CA LEU A 112 8.11 -7.80 -13.27
C LEU A 112 8.03 -9.26 -13.73
N SER A 113 8.26 -9.50 -15.02
CA SER A 113 8.45 -10.83 -15.60
C SER A 113 9.72 -11.49 -15.07
N GLU A 114 9.91 -12.79 -15.29
CA GLU A 114 11.16 -13.49 -14.92
C GLU A 114 12.41 -12.90 -15.57
N THR A 115 12.26 -12.27 -16.74
CA THR A 115 13.33 -11.57 -17.47
C THR A 115 13.61 -10.16 -16.94
N GLY A 116 12.85 -9.69 -15.95
CA GLY A 116 13.00 -8.37 -15.33
C GLY A 116 12.37 -7.21 -16.14
N GLU A 117 11.56 -7.54 -17.13
CA GLU A 117 10.77 -6.59 -17.91
C GLU A 117 9.42 -6.36 -17.21
N ALA A 118 8.97 -5.11 -17.19
CA ALA A 118 7.63 -4.82 -16.69
C ALA A 118 6.61 -5.34 -17.70
N TYR A 119 5.55 -5.99 -17.23
CA TYR A 119 4.46 -6.38 -18.11
C TYR A 119 3.85 -5.11 -18.74
N PRO A 120 3.89 -4.95 -20.09
CA PRO A 120 3.25 -3.82 -20.74
C PRO A 120 1.73 -3.94 -20.56
N ASP A 121 1.08 -2.85 -20.18
CA ASP A 121 -0.39 -2.75 -20.08
C ASP A 121 -1.11 -3.62 -19.04
N ILE A 122 -0.45 -3.99 -17.95
CA ILE A 122 -1.17 -4.46 -16.76
C ILE A 122 -0.99 -3.43 -15.66
N SER A 123 -1.89 -2.45 -15.61
CA SER A 123 -2.34 -1.90 -14.33
C SER A 123 -2.71 -3.11 -13.50
N THR A 124 -1.76 -3.61 -12.72
CA THR A 124 -1.84 -4.95 -12.19
C THR A 124 -2.87 -4.86 -11.08
N GLU A 125 -4.12 -5.22 -11.42
CA GLU A 125 -5.05 -5.86 -10.51
C GLU A 125 -4.38 -7.17 -10.06
N LEU A 126 -3.29 -7.01 -9.31
CA LEU A 126 -2.54 -8.04 -8.63
C LEU A 126 -3.54 -8.74 -7.74
N ALA A 127 -4.03 -9.90 -8.23
CA ALA A 127 -4.96 -10.81 -7.57
C ALA A 127 -5.64 -10.12 -6.39
N ALA A 128 -6.66 -9.30 -6.68
CA ALA A 128 -7.38 -8.58 -5.65
C ALA A 128 -7.65 -9.58 -4.52
N LEU A 129 -7.00 -9.37 -3.36
CA LEU A 129 -7.31 -10.16 -2.17
C LEU A 129 -8.84 -10.16 -2.07
N PRO A 130 -9.48 -11.32 -1.93
CA PRO A 130 -10.93 -11.42 -2.07
C PRO A 130 -11.58 -10.31 -1.25
N LEU A 131 -12.24 -9.37 -1.95
CA LEU A 131 -12.88 -8.22 -1.35
C LEU A 131 -13.96 -8.75 -0.40
N LYS A 132 -13.65 -8.81 0.90
CA LYS A 132 -14.66 -9.05 1.94
C LYS A 132 -15.44 -7.75 2.10
N ILE A 133 -16.45 -7.56 1.25
CA ILE A 133 -17.38 -6.45 1.35
C ILE A 133 -18.20 -6.66 2.64
N LEU A 134 -18.03 -5.79 3.62
CA LEU A 134 -18.89 -5.74 4.79
C LEU A 134 -20.19 -5.01 4.40
N VAL A 135 -21.21 -5.76 3.99
CA VAL A 135 -22.54 -5.20 3.75
C VAL A 135 -23.23 -4.99 5.10
N MET A 136 -23.31 -3.73 5.53
CA MET A 136 -24.11 -3.35 6.70
C MET A 136 -25.55 -3.12 6.25
N VAL A 137 -26.42 -4.12 6.41
CA VAL A 137 -27.86 -3.96 6.22
C VAL A 137 -28.43 -3.41 7.52
N SER A 138 -28.58 -2.09 7.60
CA SER A 138 -29.44 -1.48 8.61
C SER A 138 -30.90 -1.74 8.18
N SER A 139 -31.55 -2.73 8.80
CA SER A 139 -33.00 -2.84 8.73
C SER A 139 -33.58 -1.60 9.43
N PRO A 140 -34.44 -0.79 8.80
CA PRO A 140 -35.17 0.22 9.53
C PRO A 140 -36.19 -0.51 10.42
N GLU A 141 -35.87 -0.65 11.71
CA GLU A 141 -36.90 -0.90 12.71
C GLU A 141 -37.87 0.29 12.67
N ASP A 142 -39.09 0.01 12.21
CA ASP A 142 -40.29 0.82 12.36
C ASP A 142 -40.29 2.24 11.78
N ALA A 143 -40.20 2.35 10.46
CA ALA A 143 -40.93 3.40 9.74
C ALA A 143 -42.32 2.85 9.38
N THR A 144 -43.31 3.10 10.23
CA THR A 144 -44.74 2.81 10.02
C THR A 144 -45.19 3.17 8.60
N TYR A 145 -45.22 2.17 7.72
CA TYR A 145 -45.68 2.31 6.34
C TYR A 145 -47.22 2.29 6.30
N LYS A 146 -47.83 3.39 6.73
CA LYS A 146 -49.24 3.70 6.46
C LYS A 146 -49.31 5.01 5.71
N ASN A 147 -49.30 4.93 4.38
CA ASN A 147 -50.33 5.57 3.58
C ASN A 147 -50.36 4.95 2.18
N ARG A 148 -51.53 4.37 1.87
CA ARG A 148 -51.90 3.78 0.59
C ARG A 148 -51.91 4.86 -0.49
N LEU A 149 -51.32 4.58 -1.64
CA LEU A 149 -51.66 5.26 -2.89
C LEU A 149 -53.03 4.73 -3.34
N SER A 150 -54.06 5.56 -3.19
CA SER A 150 -55.35 5.41 -3.85
C SER A 150 -55.23 5.89 -5.30
N PHE A 151 -55.53 5.02 -6.25
CA PHE A 151 -56.00 5.38 -7.60
C PHE A 151 -57.52 5.34 -7.60
#